data_AF-A0A923B6W8-F1
#
_entry.id   AF-A0A923B6W8-F1
#
_cell.length_a   1.000
_cell.length_b   1.000
_cell.length_c   1.000
_cell.angle_alpha   90.00
_cell.angle_beta   90.00
_cell.angle_gamma   90.00
#
_symmetry.space_group_name_H-M   'P 1'
#
loop_
_entity.id
_entity.type
_entity.pdbx_description
1 polymer ?
#
loop_
_entity_poly.entity_id
_entity_poly.type
_entity_poly.pdbx_seq_one_letter_code
_entity_poly.pdbx_strand_id
1 'polypeptide(L)'
;MNDRILADAHQLKKLIREAEAIADESIIAMARLKQAMLAARQNPEVEVHTGQRALMRLTEAEGQAMAMSTNLLRVHDELSKVVRVYAGPDTGEETIIPASAMAATSASKVAVEA
;
A
#
# COMPACT_ATOMS: atom_id res chain seq x y z
N MET A 1 7.60 -4.47 33.26
CA MET A 1 7.08 -3.71 32.10
C MET A 1 5.57 -3.86 32.11
N ASN A 2 4.80 -2.84 31.72
CA ASN A 2 3.34 -2.96 31.69
C ASN A 2 2.93 -3.83 30.50
N ASP A 3 2.28 -4.97 30.72
CA ASP A 3 1.92 -5.94 29.66
C ASP A 3 1.16 -5.29 28.49
N ARG A 4 0.42 -4.21 28.79
CA ARG A 4 -0.27 -3.40 27.79
C ARG A 4 0.66 -2.71 26.79
N ILE A 5 1.81 -2.19 27.24
CA ILE A 5 2.78 -1.51 26.36
C ILE A 5 3.39 -2.50 25.37
N LEU A 6 3.68 -3.73 25.83
CA LEU A 6 4.18 -4.80 24.97
C LEU A 6 3.11 -5.21 23.94
N ALA A 7 1.87 -5.43 24.38
CA ALA A 7 0.76 -5.77 23.49
C ALA A 7 0.54 -4.69 22.40
N ASP A 8 0.53 -3.41 22.80
CA ASP A 8 0.37 -2.28 21.88
C ASP A 8 1.53 -2.23 20.86
N ALA A 9 2.77 -2.45 21.31
CA ALA A 9 3.95 -2.49 20.44
C ALA A 9 3.86 -3.62 19.39
N HIS A 10 3.46 -4.83 19.79
CA HIS A 10 3.25 -5.94 18.87
C HIS A 10 2.13 -5.67 17.86
N GLN A 11 1.04 -5.04 18.31
CA GLN A 11 -0.07 -4.68 17.42
C GLN A 11 0.36 -3.63 16.40
N LEU A 12 1.07 -2.56 16.81
CA LEU A 12 1.57 -1.53 15.91
C LEU A 12 2.55 -2.10 14.87
N LYS A 13 3.44 -3.03 15.27
CA LYS A 13 4.35 -3.74 14.35
C LYS A 13 3.59 -4.55 13.29
N LYS A 14 2.46 -5.15 13.63
CA LYS A 14 1.61 -5.86 12.66
C LYS A 14 0.93 -4.89 11.70
N LEU A 15 0.29 -3.86 12.24
CA LEU A 15 -0.46 -2.87 11.46
C LEU A 15 0.43 -2.10 10.46
N ILE A 16 1.67 -1.76 10.83
CA ILE A 16 2.58 -1.07 9.90
C ILE A 16 2.98 -1.96 8.73
N ARG A 17 3.21 -3.26 8.96
CA ARG A 17 3.51 -4.24 7.90
C ARG A 17 2.33 -4.47 6.98
N GLU A 18 1.12 -4.53 7.53
CA GLU A 18 -0.11 -4.60 6.74
C GLU A 18 -0.28 -3.35 5.86
N ALA A 19 -0.03 -2.15 6.41
CA ALA A 19 -0.09 -0.90 5.66
C ALA A 19 0.94 -0.84 4.52
N GLU A 20 2.17 -1.29 4.76
CA GLU A 20 3.22 -1.43 3.73
C GLU A 20 2.76 -2.36 2.59
N ALA A 21 2.24 -3.54 2.92
CA ALA A 21 1.75 -4.50 1.92
C ALA A 21 0.60 -3.93 1.06
N ILE A 22 -0.34 -3.21 1.68
CA ILE A 22 -1.45 -2.57 0.96
C ILE A 22 -0.94 -1.47 0.00
N ALA A 23 0.10 -0.73 0.39
CA ALA A 23 0.71 0.28 -0.48
C ALA A 23 1.32 -0.37 -1.73
N ASP A 24 2.03 -1.49 -1.56
CA ASP A 24 2.62 -2.25 -2.68
C ASP A 24 1.54 -2.83 -3.61
N GLU A 25 0.47 -3.41 -3.05
CA GLU A 25 -0.66 -3.90 -3.84
C GLU A 25 -1.33 -2.79 -4.66
N SER A 26 -1.46 -1.59 -4.07
CA SER A 26 -2.03 -0.44 -4.75
C SER A 26 -1.16 -0.03 -5.95
N ILE A 27 0.16 -0.03 -5.79
CA ILE A 27 1.12 0.25 -6.87
C ILE A 27 1.02 -0.81 -7.98
N ILE A 28 0.91 -2.10 -7.62
CA ILE A 28 0.70 -3.19 -8.59
C ILE A 28 -0.60 -2.99 -9.37
N ALA A 29 -1.69 -2.61 -8.70
CA ALA A 29 -2.98 -2.37 -9.34
C ALA A 29 -2.90 -1.19 -10.33
N MET A 30 -2.22 -0.10 -9.97
CA MET A 30 -1.99 1.04 -10.87
C MET A 30 -1.12 0.67 -12.08
N ALA A 31 -0.05 -0.09 -11.88
CA ALA A 31 0.81 -0.56 -12.96
C ALA A 31 0.03 -1.42 -13.98
N ARG A 32 -0.84 -2.33 -13.49
CA ARG A 32 -1.74 -3.12 -14.35
C ARG A 32 -2.70 -2.24 -15.15
N LEU A 33 -3.28 -1.22 -14.51
CA LEU A 33 -4.15 -0.26 -15.19
C LEU A 33 -3.37 0.52 -16.28
N LYS A 34 -2.16 1.00 -15.98
CA LYS A 34 -1.32 1.72 -16.93
C LYS A 34 -0.98 0.86 -18.15
N GLN A 35 -0.63 -0.41 -17.92
CA GLN A 35 -0.39 -1.37 -18.99
C GLN A 35 -1.61 -1.54 -19.89
N ALA A 36 -2.81 -1.72 -19.30
CA ALA A 36 -4.05 -1.84 -20.06
C ALA A 36 -4.36 -0.58 -20.90
N MET A 37 -4.14 0.61 -20.32
CA MET A 37 -4.32 1.88 -21.03
C MET A 37 -3.36 2.04 -22.22
N LEU A 38 -2.10 1.63 -22.06
CA LEU A 38 -1.12 1.68 -23.13
C LEU A 38 -1.43 0.66 -24.23
N ALA A 39 -1.86 -0.55 -23.87
CA ALA A 39 -2.31 -1.56 -24.84
C ALA A 39 -3.53 -1.07 -25.63
N ALA A 40 -4.50 -0.44 -24.97
CA ALA A 40 -5.67 0.13 -25.65
C ALA A 40 -5.30 1.22 -26.68
N ARG A 41 -4.24 2.01 -26.42
CA ARG A 41 -3.71 3.01 -27.37
C ARG A 41 -3.02 2.41 -28.60
N GLN A 42 -2.72 1.12 -28.59
CA GLN A 42 -2.21 0.44 -29.78
C GLN A 42 -3.31 0.10 -30.79
N ASN A 43 -4.58 0.30 -30.44
CA ASN A 43 -5.69 0.13 -31.39
C ASN A 43 -5.60 1.18 -32.51
N PRO A 44 -5.49 0.78 -33.79
CA PRO A 44 -5.43 1.71 -34.93
C PRO A 44 -6.66 2.60 -35.10
N GLU A 45 -7.80 2.21 -34.54
CA GLU A 45 -9.05 2.97 -34.56
C GLU A 45 -9.08 4.10 -33.51
N VAL A 46 -8.07 4.18 -32.64
CA VAL A 46 -7.98 5.16 -31.56
C VAL A 46 -6.91 6.19 -31.91
N GLU A 47 -7.25 7.48 -31.88
CA GLU A 47 -6.27 8.54 -32.11
C GLU A 47 -5.13 8.48 -31.08
N VAL A 48 -3.90 8.71 -31.54
CA VAL A 48 -2.68 8.53 -30.73
C VAL A 48 -2.69 9.32 -29.41
N HIS A 49 -3.33 10.48 -29.37
CA HIS A 49 -3.42 11.31 -28.16
C HIS A 49 -4.57 10.94 -27.22
N THR A 50 -5.46 10.05 -27.61
CA THR A 50 -6.59 9.61 -26.79
C THR A 50 -6.09 8.97 -25.49
N GLY A 51 -6.66 9.41 -24.37
CA GLY A 51 -6.26 8.93 -23.03
C GLY A 51 -4.95 9.51 -22.50
N GLN A 52 -4.23 10.37 -23.23
CA GLN A 52 -2.96 10.97 -22.78
C GLN A 52 -3.12 11.70 -21.44
N ARG A 53 -4.18 12.53 -21.28
CA ARG A 53 -4.46 13.24 -20.03
C ARG A 53 -4.77 12.29 -18.87
N ALA A 54 -5.41 11.15 -19.14
CA ALA A 54 -5.66 10.13 -18.12
C ALA A 54 -4.36 9.43 -17.70
N LEU A 55 -3.46 9.12 -18.65
CA LEU A 55 -2.14 8.54 -18.37
C LEU A 55 -1.25 9.47 -17.56
N MET A 56 -1.28 10.78 -17.83
CA MET A 56 -0.56 11.76 -17.02
C MET A 56 -1.06 11.77 -15.58
N ARG A 57 -2.39 11.83 -15.38
CA ARG A 57 -3.00 11.77 -14.04
C ARG A 57 -2.73 10.46 -13.30
N LEU A 58 -2.73 9.33 -14.01
CA LEU A 58 -2.36 8.05 -13.41
C LEU A 58 -0.88 8.06 -12.97
N THR A 59 0.01 8.64 -13.78
CA THR A 59 1.43 8.77 -13.42
C THR A 59 1.64 9.70 -12.22
N GLU A 60 0.88 10.79 -12.12
CA GLU A 60 0.87 11.65 -10.93
C GLU A 60 0.41 10.88 -9.68
N ALA A 61 -0.66 10.09 -9.80
CA ALA A 61 -1.16 9.25 -8.70
C ALA A 61 -0.14 8.18 -8.28
N GLU A 62 0.54 7.53 -9.23
CA GLU A 62 1.63 6.58 -8.95
C GLU A 62 2.77 7.24 -8.16
N GLY A 63 3.14 8.47 -8.54
CA GLY A 63 4.15 9.26 -7.82
C GLY A 63 3.74 9.56 -6.38
N GLN A 64 2.47 9.93 -6.16
CA GLN A 64 1.92 10.17 -4.82
C GLN A 64 1.91 8.90 -3.96
N ALA A 65 1.55 7.76 -4.54
CA ALA A 65 1.57 6.47 -3.84
C ALA A 65 2.99 6.03 -3.46
N MET A 66 3.97 6.27 -4.33
CA MET A 66 5.37 6.00 -4.01
C MET A 66 5.88 6.88 -2.86
N ALA A 67 5.51 8.17 -2.87
CA ALA A 67 5.82 9.09 -1.78
C ALA A 67 5.17 8.65 -0.46
N MET A 68 3.91 8.16 -0.52
CA MET A 68 3.21 7.59 0.63
C MET A 68 3.95 6.36 1.18
N SER A 69 4.34 5.40 0.32
CA SER A 69 5.11 4.21 0.73
C SER A 69 6.43 4.60 1.41
N THR A 70 7.14 5.59 0.87
CA THR A 70 8.36 6.12 1.50
C THR A 70 8.09 6.71 2.89
N ASN A 71 6.96 7.39 3.09
CA ASN A 71 6.58 7.93 4.38
C ASN A 71 6.21 6.82 5.38
N LEU A 72 5.57 5.73 4.93
CA LEU A 72 5.29 4.56 5.76
C LEU A 72 6.58 3.92 6.29
N LEU A 73 7.61 3.78 5.44
CA LEU A 73 8.92 3.27 5.86
C LEU A 73 9.56 4.14 6.97
N ARG A 74 9.39 5.46 6.90
CA ARG A 74 9.87 6.37 7.96
C ARG A 74 9.07 6.23 9.25
N VAL A 75 7.75 6.09 9.16
CA VAL A 75 6.90 5.82 10.32
C VAL A 75 7.30 4.51 10.99
N HIS A 76 7.57 3.47 10.20
CA HIS A 76 8.07 2.20 10.70
C HIS A 76 9.40 2.34 11.44
N ASP A 77 10.37 3.08 10.89
CA ASP A 77 11.65 3.34 11.56
C ASP A 77 11.46 4.08 12.90
N GLU A 78 10.64 5.13 12.92
CA GLU A 78 10.33 5.87 14.15
C GLU A 78 9.64 5.00 15.21
N LEU A 79 8.64 4.21 14.81
CA LEU A 79 7.99 3.25 15.72
C LEU A 79 8.98 2.21 16.24
N SER A 80 9.90 1.73 15.41
CA SER A 80 10.93 0.77 15.81
C SER A 80 11.87 1.34 16.88
N LYS A 81 12.21 2.63 16.80
CA LYS A 81 13.00 3.32 17.83
C LYS A 81 12.23 3.40 19.16
N VAL A 82 10.95 3.75 19.12
CA VAL A 82 10.09 3.82 20.31
C VAL A 82 9.97 2.45 20.97
N VAL A 83 9.72 1.38 20.19
CA VAL A 83 9.62 0.01 20.69
C VAL A 83 10.91 -0.41 21.41
N ARG A 84 12.10 -0.11 20.86
CA ARG A 84 13.37 -0.44 21.53
C ARG A 84 13.52 0.20 22.91
N VAL A 85 12.99 1.40 23.11
CA VAL A 85 13.07 2.13 24.39
C VAL A 85 12.06 1.60 25.41
N TYR A 86 10.81 1.35 24.99
CA TYR A 86 9.69 1.10 25.90
C TYR A 86 9.25 -0.37 25.97
N ALA A 87 9.52 -1.17 24.94
CA ALA A 87 9.08 -2.55 24.77
C ALA A 87 10.25 -3.57 24.71
N GLY A 88 11.51 -3.11 24.76
CA GLY A 88 12.68 -3.97 24.79
C GLY A 88 13.13 -4.44 23.40
N PRO A 89 14.15 -5.32 23.32
CA PRO A 89 14.68 -5.79 22.04
C PRO A 89 13.66 -6.67 21.30
N ASP A 90 13.63 -6.54 19.98
CA ASP A 90 12.79 -7.37 19.11
C ASP A 90 13.24 -8.83 19.18
N THR A 91 12.31 -9.75 19.44
CA THR A 91 12.57 -11.20 19.54
C THR A 91 12.72 -11.86 18.17
N GLY A 92 12.48 -11.12 17.07
CA GLY A 92 12.65 -11.62 15.70
C GLY A 92 11.49 -12.49 15.23
N GLU A 93 10.35 -12.46 15.92
CA GLU A 93 9.15 -13.17 15.49
C GLU A 93 8.65 -12.65 14.13
N GLU A 94 8.30 -13.59 13.25
CA GLU A 94 7.79 -13.31 11.91
C GLU A 94 6.40 -12.68 11.99
N THR A 95 6.22 -11.54 11.31
CA THR A 95 4.92 -10.88 11.19
C THR A 95 4.11 -11.58 10.09
N ILE A 96 3.14 -12.39 10.48
CA ILE A 96 2.18 -13.00 9.54
C ILE A 96 1.18 -11.92 9.09
N ILE A 97 1.15 -11.61 7.79
CA ILE A 97 0.19 -10.70 7.17
C ILE A 97 -1.05 -11.53 6.74
N PRO A 98 -2.22 -11.36 7.38
CA PRO A 98 -3.40 -12.15 7.04
C PRO A 98 -3.98 -11.71 5.70
N ALA A 99 -4.47 -12.66 4.89
CA ALA A 99 -5.07 -12.38 3.58
C ALA A 99 -6.27 -11.40 3.65
N SER A 100 -6.97 -11.34 4.78
CA SER A 100 -8.04 -10.37 5.02
C SER A 100 -7.57 -8.92 5.07
N ALA A 101 -6.34 -8.66 5.54
CA ALA A 101 -5.75 -7.32 5.54
C ALA A 101 -5.50 -6.82 4.10
N MET A 102 -5.14 -7.74 3.19
CA MET A 102 -4.96 -7.45 1.76
C MET A 102 -6.32 -7.32 1.04
N ALA A 103 -7.30 -8.16 1.41
CA ALA A 103 -8.62 -8.20 0.77
C ALA A 103 -9.52 -6.99 1.05
N ALA A 104 -9.31 -6.25 2.16
CA ALA A 104 -10.17 -5.13 2.57
C ALA A 104 -10.23 -4.00 1.52
N THR A 105 -9.21 -3.85 0.69
CA THR A 105 -9.18 -2.86 -0.41
C THR A 105 -10.02 -3.29 -1.62
N SER A 106 -10.24 -4.59 -1.81
CA SER A 106 -10.95 -5.15 -2.97
C SER A 106 -12.49 -5.14 -2.84
N ALA A 107 -13.00 -5.05 -1.62
CA ALA A 107 -14.44 -5.15 -1.32
C ALA A 107 -15.26 -3.89 -1.65
N SER A 108 -14.61 -2.76 -1.98
CA SER A 108 -15.33 -1.50 -2.31
C SER A 108 -15.84 -1.43 -3.77
N LYS A 109 -15.56 -2.45 -4.61
CA LYS A 109 -15.91 -2.43 -6.04
C LYS A 109 -17.29 -3.00 -6.42
N VAL A 110 -18.13 -3.47 -5.49
CA VAL A 110 -19.36 -4.22 -5.84
C VAL A 110 -20.67 -3.48 -5.49
N ALA A 111 -20.63 -2.24 -4.99
CA ALA A 111 -21.84 -1.50 -4.60
C ALA A 111 -22.25 -0.37 -5.59
N VAL A 112 -21.97 -0.51 -6.89
CA VAL A 112 -22.49 0.40 -7.93
C VAL A 112 -22.97 -0.42 -9.14
N GLU A 113 -23.97 -1.27 -8.92
CA GLU A 113 -24.90 -1.70 -9.97
C GLU A 113 -26.11 -2.36 -9.29
N ALA A 114 -27.13 -1.55 -9.02
CA ALA A 114 -28.50 -1.95 -8.73
C ALA A 114 -29.45 -0.87 -9.25
#